data_AF-A0AB94IHR1-F1
#
_entry.id   AF-A0AB94IHR1-F1
#
_cell.length_a   1.000
_cell.length_b   1.000
_cell.length_c   1.000
_cell.angle_alpha   90.00
_cell.angle_beta   90.00
_cell.angle_gamma   90.00
#
_symmetry.space_group_name_H-M   'P 1'
#
loop_
_entity.id
_entity.type
_entity.pdbx_description
1 polymer ?
#
loop_
_entity_poly.entity_id
_entity_poly.type
_entity_poly.pdbx_seq_one_letter_code
_entity_poly.pdbx_strand_id
1 'polypeptide(L)'
;MGFSTMIVGFFFIFFDFNFGNINILPDLIGYIFIYFAAVKVISKMGNKYFAIFKKTSLLLIYLNALDMVIKHSSVLNGVINNPVELQGRVFLVLFTITYLSIMVYMFFYLAKGIELAAEGLDNKSLAEKARRVFRLVFIYSLSIAAVNLTSIIFFKHSSPTISIEGLSALLLIIAVMAALIYVFVQVCSLLNRAENTFS
;
A
#
# COMPACT_ATOMS: atom_id res chain seq x y z
N MET A 1 -16.89 -4.12 13.17
CA MET A 1 -15.69 -4.99 13.27
C MET A 1 -14.35 -4.26 13.20
N GLY A 2 -14.24 -3.08 12.56
CA GLY A 2 -13.00 -2.32 12.43
C GLY A 2 -12.52 -2.20 10.97
N PHE A 3 -13.18 -2.91 10.04
CA PHE A 3 -12.88 -2.82 8.61
C PHE A 3 -13.20 -1.44 8.04
N SER A 4 -14.22 -0.74 8.57
CA SER A 4 -14.50 0.66 8.19
C SER A 4 -13.35 1.62 8.56
N THR A 5 -12.67 1.38 9.68
CA THR A 5 -11.47 2.16 10.04
C THR A 5 -10.30 1.85 9.09
N MET A 6 -10.20 0.61 8.56
CA MET A 6 -9.20 0.28 7.55
C MET A 6 -9.40 1.04 6.24
N ILE A 7 -10.65 1.38 5.87
CA ILE A 7 -10.92 2.18 4.68
C ILE A 7 -10.22 3.53 4.75
N VAL A 8 -10.29 4.19 5.92
CA VAL A 8 -9.57 5.45 6.15
C VAL A 8 -8.06 5.22 6.04
N GLY A 9 -7.53 4.14 6.61
CA GLY A 9 -6.11 3.82 6.49
C GLY A 9 -5.65 3.60 5.05
N PHE A 10 -6.42 2.84 4.25
CA PHE A 10 -6.14 2.64 2.83
C PHE A 10 -6.32 3.92 2.00
N PHE A 11 -7.19 4.85 2.40
CA PHE A 11 -7.30 6.14 1.73
C PHE A 11 -5.99 6.92 1.79
N PHE A 12 -5.33 6.96 2.96
CA PHE A 12 -4.01 7.58 3.08
C PHE A 12 -2.95 6.87 2.22
N ILE A 13 -2.93 5.53 2.23
CA ILE A 13 -1.90 4.75 1.50
C ILE A 13 -2.07 4.80 -0.03
N PHE A 14 -3.31 4.86 -0.52
CA PHE A 14 -3.57 4.89 -1.97
C PHE A 14 -3.41 6.28 -2.56
N PHE A 15 -3.69 7.34 -1.79
CA PHE A 15 -3.71 8.71 -2.28
C PHE A 15 -2.58 9.52 -1.64
N ASP A 16 -1.40 9.41 -2.23
CA ASP A 16 -0.22 10.20 -1.83
C ASP A 16 -0.37 11.65 -2.33
N PHE A 17 -1.05 12.50 -1.56
CA PHE A 17 -1.22 13.91 -1.87
C PHE A 17 -0.05 14.74 -1.34
N ASN A 18 0.88 15.07 -2.25
CA ASN A 18 1.97 15.98 -1.97
C ASN A 18 1.62 17.41 -2.40
N PHE A 19 1.77 18.39 -1.50
CA PHE A 19 1.67 19.81 -1.80
C PHE A 19 3.06 20.44 -1.65
N GLY A 20 3.77 20.56 -2.78
CA GLY A 20 5.19 20.86 -2.78
C GLY A 20 5.98 19.73 -2.11
N ASN A 21 6.77 20.07 -1.09
CA ASN A 21 7.58 19.10 -0.33
C ASN A 21 6.84 18.50 0.89
N ILE A 22 5.59 18.89 1.14
CA ILE A 22 4.82 18.44 2.28
C ILE A 22 3.81 17.39 1.81
N ASN A 23 3.89 16.19 2.38
CA ASN A 23 2.87 15.16 2.19
C ASN A 23 1.68 15.41 3.11
N ILE A 24 0.52 15.70 2.53
CA ILE A 24 -0.73 15.98 3.26
C ILE A 24 -1.38 14.68 3.76
N LEU A 25 -1.24 13.59 3.01
CA LEU A 25 -1.75 12.26 3.37
C LEU A 25 -0.60 11.26 3.51
N PRO A 26 0.22 11.36 4.57
CA PRO A 26 1.36 10.48 4.71
C PRO A 26 0.92 9.03 4.99
N ASP A 27 1.48 8.11 4.22
CA ASP A 27 1.33 6.65 4.36
C ASP A 27 1.48 6.18 5.82
N LEU A 28 2.39 6.79 6.57
CA LEU A 28 2.60 6.52 8.00
C LEU A 28 1.30 6.60 8.80
N ILE A 29 0.50 7.65 8.60
CA ILE A 29 -0.79 7.83 9.28
C ILE A 29 -1.76 6.73 8.81
N GLY A 30 -1.76 6.40 7.52
CA GLY A 30 -2.55 5.31 6.97
C GLY A 30 -2.27 3.96 7.64
N TYR A 31 -1.00 3.59 7.79
CA TYR A 31 -0.61 2.36 8.46
C TYR A 31 -0.93 2.34 9.95
N ILE A 32 -0.89 3.50 10.63
CA ILE A 32 -1.33 3.62 12.03
C ILE A 32 -2.84 3.30 12.14
N PHE A 33 -3.68 3.87 11.26
CA PHE A 33 -5.10 3.54 11.23
C PHE A 33 -5.34 2.04 10.94
N ILE A 34 -4.61 1.47 9.98
CA ILE A 34 -4.67 0.04 9.68
C ILE A 34 -4.30 -0.80 10.90
N TYR A 35 -3.24 -0.45 11.63
CA TYR A 35 -2.78 -1.20 12.80
C TYR A 35 -3.86 -1.21 13.90
N PHE A 36 -4.42 -0.05 14.25
CA PHE A 36 -5.48 0.02 15.25
C PHE A 36 -6.75 -0.71 14.82
N ALA A 37 -7.10 -0.64 13.54
CA ALA A 37 -8.19 -1.41 12.99
C ALA A 37 -7.93 -2.93 13.05
N ALA A 38 -6.71 -3.37 12.78
CA ALA A 38 -6.30 -4.77 12.88
C ALA A 38 -6.40 -5.28 14.32
N VAL A 39 -6.02 -4.48 15.31
CA VAL A 39 -6.19 -4.81 16.73
C VAL A 39 -7.66 -5.08 17.05
N LYS A 40 -8.58 -4.22 16.59
CA LYS A 40 -10.02 -4.41 16.78
C LYS A 40 -10.53 -5.69 16.11
N VAL A 41 -10.14 -5.95 14.86
CA VAL A 41 -10.56 -7.16 14.14
C VAL A 41 -10.06 -8.42 14.83
N ILE A 42 -8.79 -8.47 15.27
CA ILE A 42 -8.23 -9.62 15.99
C ILE A 42 -9.00 -9.88 17.28
N SER A 43 -9.31 -8.83 18.05
CA SER A 43 -10.02 -8.97 19.33
C SER A 43 -11.40 -9.61 19.19
N LYS A 44 -12.01 -9.51 18.00
CA LYS A 44 -13.36 -10.03 17.73
C LYS A 44 -13.37 -11.35 16.96
N MET A 45 -12.41 -11.58 16.06
CA MET A 45 -12.43 -12.76 15.17
C MET A 45 -11.35 -13.80 15.49
N GLY A 46 -10.31 -13.46 16.26
CA GLY A 46 -9.29 -14.41 16.73
C GLY A 46 -8.45 -15.12 15.67
N ASN A 47 -8.59 -14.78 14.38
CA ASN A 47 -7.95 -15.51 13.28
C ASN A 47 -6.43 -15.19 13.18
N LYS A 48 -5.59 -16.24 13.06
CA LYS A 48 -4.13 -16.16 12.87
C LYS A 48 -3.70 -15.25 11.71
N TYR A 49 -4.51 -15.16 10.65
CA TYR A 49 -4.18 -14.31 9.50
C TYR A 49 -4.23 -12.83 9.86
N PHE A 50 -5.21 -12.42 10.67
CA PHE A 50 -5.28 -11.04 11.14
C PHE A 50 -4.14 -10.71 12.11
N ALA A 51 -3.66 -11.68 12.91
CA ALA A 51 -2.50 -11.49 13.76
C ALA A 51 -1.23 -11.17 12.97
N ILE A 52 -1.01 -11.84 11.83
CA ILE A 52 0.12 -11.55 10.93
C ILE A 52 -0.08 -10.19 10.24
N PHE A 53 -1.29 -9.90 9.75
CA PHE A 53 -1.65 -8.59 9.20
C PHE A 53 -1.36 -7.42 10.15
N LYS A 54 -1.63 -7.57 11.45
CA LYS A 54 -1.26 -6.57 12.47
C LYS A 54 0.26 -6.40 12.58
N LYS A 55 1.02 -7.49 12.56
CA LYS A 55 2.49 -7.42 12.66
C LYS A 55 3.10 -6.75 11.43
N THR A 56 2.58 -7.05 10.24
CA THR A 56 3.10 -6.50 8.99
C THR A 56 2.74 -5.03 8.81
N SER A 57 1.55 -4.60 9.24
CA SER A 57 1.22 -3.17 9.30
C SER A 57 2.14 -2.42 10.27
N LEU A 58 2.51 -3.00 11.41
CA LEU A 58 3.48 -2.40 12.32
C LEU A 58 4.89 -2.26 11.69
N LEU A 59 5.33 -3.25 10.91
CA LEU A 59 6.59 -3.14 10.16
C LEU A 59 6.54 -1.99 9.14
N LEU A 60 5.40 -1.79 8.46
CA LEU A 60 5.23 -0.69 7.52
C LEU A 60 5.20 0.68 8.21
N ILE A 61 4.71 0.76 9.46
CA ILE A 61 4.84 1.98 10.29
C ILE A 61 6.33 2.29 10.51
N TYR A 62 7.12 1.32 10.96
CA TYR A 62 8.55 1.53 11.20
C TYR A 62 9.32 1.87 9.92
N LEU A 63 9.01 1.21 8.80
CA LEU A 63 9.63 1.50 7.51
C LEU A 63 9.29 2.90 7.01
N ASN A 64 8.04 3.35 7.17
CA ASN A 64 7.65 4.72 6.81
C ASN A 64 8.29 5.77 7.72
N ALA A 65 8.38 5.50 9.03
CA ALA A 65 9.08 6.39 9.94
C ALA A 65 10.57 6.50 9.58
N LEU A 66 11.21 5.38 9.23
CA LEU A 66 12.59 5.37 8.76
C LEU A 66 12.75 6.18 7.46
N ASP A 67 11.89 5.95 6.46
CA ASP A 67 11.90 6.70 5.20
C ASP A 67 11.73 8.20 5.43
N MET A 68 10.81 8.60 6.32
CA MET A 68 10.61 9.99 6.71
C MET A 68 11.87 10.60 7.33
N VAL A 69 12.55 9.87 8.23
CA VAL A 69 13.82 10.31 8.83
C VAL A 69 14.92 10.45 7.77
N ILE A 70 15.02 9.50 6.84
CA ILE A 70 16.00 9.56 5.75
C ILE A 70 15.76 10.79 4.88
N LYS A 71 14.51 11.03 4.45
CA LYS A 71 14.15 12.15 3.58
C LYS A 71 14.39 13.52 4.21
N HIS A 72 14.20 13.65 5.53
CA HIS A 72 14.37 14.93 6.24
C HIS A 72 15.78 15.13 6.81
N SER A 73 16.65 14.11 6.77
CA SER A 73 18.04 14.24 7.19
C SER A 73 18.90 14.77 6.04
N SER A 74 19.52 15.94 6.23
CA SER A 74 20.42 16.54 5.23
C SER A 74 21.63 15.64 4.91
N VAL A 75 22.08 14.84 5.89
CA VAL A 75 23.21 13.92 5.73
C VAL A 75 22.78 12.63 5.03
N LEU A 76 21.69 12.01 5.47
CA LEU A 76 21.27 10.71 4.93
C LEU A 76 20.64 10.85 3.54
N ASN A 77 19.85 11.90 3.30
CA ASN A 77 19.17 12.08 2.01
C ASN A 77 20.18 12.24 0.86
N GLY A 78 21.27 12.99 1.07
CA GLY A 78 22.30 13.23 0.04
C GLY A 78 23.17 12.02 -0.31
N VAL A 79 23.26 11.04 0.59
CA VAL A 79 24.11 9.83 0.41
C VAL A 79 23.27 8.62 0.04
N ILE A 80 22.20 8.37 0.79
CA ILE A 80 21.41 7.13 0.72
C ILE A 80 20.27 7.25 -0.31
N ASN A 81 19.69 8.45 -0.47
CA ASN A 81 18.61 8.70 -1.42
C ASN A 81 19.13 9.38 -2.71
N ASN A 82 20.39 9.08 -3.08
CA ASN A 82 21.03 9.60 -4.29
C ASN A 82 20.95 8.56 -5.43
N PRO A 83 20.03 8.71 -6.40
CA PRO A 83 19.88 7.74 -7.49
C PRO A 83 21.01 7.79 -8.54
N VAL A 84 21.86 8.83 -8.50
CA VAL A 84 23.00 9.00 -9.41
C VAL A 84 24.12 8.03 -9.05
N GLU A 85 24.45 7.94 -7.76
CA GLU A 85 25.47 7.03 -7.24
C GLU A 85 24.98 5.58 -7.16
N LEU A 86 25.90 4.63 -7.36
CA LEU A 86 25.56 3.20 -7.34
C LEU A 86 25.02 2.77 -5.97
N GLN A 87 25.61 3.26 -4.88
CA GLN A 87 25.22 2.89 -3.52
C GLN A 87 23.80 3.34 -3.20
N GLY A 88 23.46 4.61 -3.47
CA GLY A 88 22.10 5.12 -3.28
C GLY A 88 21.08 4.42 -4.18
N ARG A 89 21.44 4.09 -5.42
CA ARG A 89 20.56 3.32 -6.31
C ARG A 89 20.26 1.91 -5.79
N VAL A 90 21.29 1.18 -5.34
CA VAL A 90 21.12 -0.16 -4.75
C VAL A 90 20.23 -0.07 -3.51
N PHE A 91 20.46 0.93 -2.65
CA PHE A 91 19.60 1.16 -1.50
C PHE A 91 18.15 1.41 -1.92
N LEU A 92 17.89 2.31 -2.87
CA LEU A 92 16.52 2.64 -3.31
C LEU A 92 15.79 1.45 -3.90
N VAL A 93 16.48 0.63 -4.71
CA VAL A 93 15.90 -0.61 -5.26
C VAL A 93 15.54 -1.59 -4.13
N LEU A 94 16.47 -1.86 -3.21
CA LEU A 94 16.24 -2.78 -2.10
C LEU A 94 15.13 -2.27 -1.16
N PHE A 95 15.13 -0.98 -0.85
CA PHE A 95 14.11 -0.35 -0.03
C PHE A 95 12.74 -0.45 -0.70
N THR A 96 12.64 -0.12 -1.99
CA THR A 96 11.39 -0.21 -2.77
C THR A 96 10.85 -1.64 -2.83
N ILE A 97 11.71 -2.62 -3.14
CA ILE A 97 11.32 -4.03 -3.18
C ILE A 97 10.85 -4.50 -1.80
N THR A 98 11.59 -4.18 -0.75
CA THR A 98 11.25 -4.54 0.64
C THR A 98 9.91 -3.94 1.05
N TYR A 99 9.71 -2.65 0.79
CA TYR A 99 8.48 -1.93 1.09
C TYR A 99 7.27 -2.55 0.39
N LEU A 100 7.35 -2.70 -0.94
CA LEU A 100 6.25 -3.24 -1.74
C LEU A 100 5.96 -4.70 -1.41
N SER A 101 6.98 -5.52 -1.12
CA SER A 101 6.80 -6.91 -0.71
C SER A 101 6.04 -7.00 0.61
N ILE A 102 6.39 -6.18 1.61
CA ILE A 102 5.70 -6.17 2.90
C ILE A 102 4.27 -5.62 2.74
N MET A 103 4.04 -4.62 1.90
CA MET A 103 2.71 -4.06 1.63
C MET A 103 1.79 -5.10 0.97
N VAL A 104 2.26 -5.80 -0.06
CA VAL A 104 1.54 -6.90 -0.70
C VAL A 104 1.29 -8.04 0.28
N TYR A 105 2.31 -8.42 1.06
CA TYR A 105 2.21 -9.47 2.07
C TYR A 105 1.20 -9.11 3.16
N MET A 106 1.20 -7.86 3.64
CA MET A 106 0.18 -7.34 4.56
C MET A 106 -1.22 -7.50 3.96
N PHE A 107 -1.44 -7.04 2.73
CA PHE A 107 -2.76 -7.11 2.08
C PHE A 107 -3.20 -8.56 1.82
N PHE A 108 -2.28 -9.46 1.48
CA PHE A 108 -2.56 -10.89 1.35
C PHE A 108 -3.16 -11.46 2.65
N TYR A 109 -2.56 -11.19 3.81
CA TYR A 109 -3.07 -11.69 5.09
C TYR A 109 -4.43 -11.09 5.48
N LEU A 110 -4.69 -9.83 5.13
CA LEU A 110 -6.00 -9.23 5.29
C LEU A 110 -7.05 -9.95 4.45
N ALA A 111 -6.80 -10.10 3.15
CA ALA A 111 -7.73 -10.74 2.22
C ALA A 111 -7.95 -12.22 2.58
N LYS A 112 -6.88 -12.95 2.90
CA LYS A 112 -6.97 -14.37 3.29
C LYS A 112 -7.69 -14.55 4.64
N GLY A 113 -7.50 -13.61 5.58
CA GLY A 113 -8.24 -13.59 6.83
C GLY A 113 -9.75 -13.40 6.62
N ILE A 114 -10.14 -12.49 5.73
CA ILE A 114 -11.55 -12.29 5.33
C ILE A 114 -12.09 -13.51 4.59
N GLU A 115 -11.33 -14.07 3.65
CA GLU A 115 -11.72 -15.27 2.88
C GLU A 115 -12.07 -16.43 3.80
N LEU A 116 -11.16 -16.82 4.69
CA LEU A 116 -11.36 -17.98 5.56
C LEU A 116 -12.47 -17.75 6.60
N ALA A 117 -12.61 -16.52 7.09
CA ALA A 117 -13.71 -16.18 7.99
C ALA A 117 -15.07 -16.25 7.27
N ALA A 118 -15.12 -15.82 6.00
CA ALA A 118 -16.33 -15.91 5.20
C ALA A 118 -16.69 -17.35 4.83
N GLU A 119 -15.69 -18.18 4.50
CA GLU A 119 -15.88 -19.62 4.26
C GLU A 119 -16.40 -20.33 5.50
N GLY A 120 -15.93 -19.95 6.70
CA GLY A 120 -16.45 -20.46 7.97
C GLY A 120 -17.93 -20.10 8.23
N LEU A 121 -18.46 -19.09 7.55
CA LEU A 121 -19.88 -18.70 7.59
C LEU A 121 -20.66 -19.12 6.33
N ASP A 122 -20.08 -19.99 5.49
CA ASP A 122 -20.59 -20.40 4.17
C ASP A 122 -20.93 -19.24 3.21
N ASN A 123 -20.32 -18.07 3.43
CA ASN A 123 -20.48 -16.90 2.56
C ASN A 123 -19.48 -16.94 1.40
N LYS A 124 -19.76 -17.81 0.42
CA LYS A 124 -18.91 -18.01 -0.77
C LYS A 124 -18.68 -16.73 -1.58
N SER A 125 -19.67 -15.84 -1.63
CA SER A 125 -19.57 -14.58 -2.36
C SER A 125 -18.50 -13.65 -1.77
N LEU A 126 -18.45 -13.51 -0.45
CA LEU A 126 -17.44 -12.69 0.22
C LEU A 126 -16.05 -13.31 0.10
N ALA A 127 -15.94 -14.64 0.23
CA ALA A 127 -14.68 -15.36 0.06
C ALA A 127 -14.08 -15.20 -1.35
N GLU A 128 -14.90 -15.36 -2.39
CA GLU A 128 -14.46 -15.13 -3.77
C GLU A 128 -14.05 -13.68 -4.01
N LYS A 129 -14.82 -12.73 -3.46
CA LYS A 129 -14.49 -11.31 -3.55
C LYS A 129 -13.14 -11.00 -2.92
N ALA A 130 -12.84 -11.55 -1.74
CA ALA A 130 -11.56 -11.36 -1.07
C ALA A 130 -10.38 -11.81 -1.96
N ARG A 131 -10.48 -13.00 -2.58
CA ARG A 131 -9.49 -13.51 -3.53
C ARG A 131 -9.33 -12.62 -4.76
N ARG A 132 -10.45 -12.15 -5.33
CA ARG A 132 -10.45 -11.28 -6.52
C ARG A 132 -9.80 -9.94 -6.23
N VAL A 133 -10.16 -9.30 -5.12
CA VAL A 133 -9.60 -8.00 -4.71
C VAL A 133 -8.12 -8.12 -4.38
N PHE A 134 -7.68 -9.20 -3.72
CA PHE A 134 -6.25 -9.47 -3.54
C PHE A 134 -5.50 -9.54 -4.87
N ARG A 135 -6.01 -10.31 -5.85
CA ARG A 135 -5.38 -10.42 -7.16
C ARG A 135 -5.28 -9.06 -7.87
N LEU A 136 -6.33 -8.24 -7.77
CA LEU A 136 -6.32 -6.88 -8.33
C LEU A 136 -5.26 -5.99 -7.68
N VAL A 137 -5.20 -5.97 -6.33
CA VAL A 137 -4.19 -5.21 -5.60
C VAL A 137 -2.78 -5.70 -5.93
N PHE A 138 -2.57 -7.02 -5.99
CA PHE A 138 -1.27 -7.60 -6.35
C PHE A 138 -0.80 -7.16 -7.74
N ILE A 139 -1.66 -7.26 -8.76
CA ILE A 139 -1.32 -6.84 -10.13
C ILE A 139 -1.01 -5.35 -10.16
N TYR A 140 -1.85 -4.53 -9.51
CA TYR A 140 -1.64 -3.09 -9.44
C TYR A 140 -0.31 -2.71 -8.76
N SER A 141 -0.01 -3.31 -7.60
CA SER A 141 1.25 -3.10 -6.88
C SER A 141 2.46 -3.55 -7.71
N LEU A 142 2.35 -4.66 -8.46
CA LEU A 142 3.41 -5.14 -9.34
C LEU A 142 3.65 -4.19 -10.52
N SER A 143 2.59 -3.63 -11.12
CA SER A 143 2.70 -2.63 -12.19
C SER A 143 3.40 -1.36 -11.70
N ILE A 144 3.04 -0.87 -10.52
CA ILE A 144 3.72 0.30 -9.91
C ILE A 144 5.18 -0.04 -9.59
N ALA A 145 5.45 -1.23 -9.04
CA ALA A 145 6.81 -1.68 -8.76
C ALA A 145 7.68 -1.65 -10.02
N ALA A 146 7.16 -2.18 -11.14
CA ALA A 146 7.88 -2.21 -12.40
C ALA A 146 8.22 -0.79 -12.90
N VAL A 147 7.27 0.14 -12.82
CA VAL A 147 7.49 1.55 -13.20
C VAL A 147 8.56 2.20 -12.32
N ASN A 148 8.43 2.08 -10.99
CA ASN A 148 9.37 2.68 -10.04
C ASN A 148 10.79 2.11 -10.19
N LEU A 149 10.92 0.79 -10.30
CA LEU A 149 12.22 0.14 -10.47
C LEU A 149 12.87 0.53 -11.79
N THR A 150 12.09 0.62 -12.88
CA THR A 150 12.60 1.09 -14.18
C THR A 150 13.10 2.53 -14.07
N SER A 151 12.37 3.41 -13.39
CA SER A 151 12.76 4.80 -13.12
C SER A 151 14.11 4.90 -12.39
N ILE A 152 14.27 4.11 -11.32
CA ILE A 152 15.49 4.11 -10.50
C ILE A 152 16.68 3.52 -11.28
N ILE A 153 16.49 2.41 -11.99
CA ILE A 153 17.58 1.67 -12.66
C ILE A 153 18.09 2.40 -13.89
N PHE A 154 17.19 2.82 -14.78
CA PHE A 154 17.53 3.35 -16.10
C PHE A 154 17.61 4.86 -16.14
N PHE A 155 16.68 5.54 -15.46
CA PHE A 155 16.55 6.99 -15.54
C PHE A 155 17.24 7.72 -14.38
N LYS A 156 17.74 6.98 -13.38
CA LYS A 156 18.45 7.54 -12.22
C LYS A 156 17.63 8.62 -11.50
N HIS A 157 16.31 8.44 -11.46
CA HIS A 157 15.41 9.29 -10.70
C HIS A 157 14.88 8.53 -9.48
N SER A 158 14.88 9.19 -8.32
CA SER A 158 14.30 8.67 -7.07
C SER A 158 12.77 8.74 -7.06
N SER A 159 12.20 9.56 -7.94
CA SER A 159 10.76 9.62 -8.21
C SER A 159 10.59 9.93 -9.70
N PRO A 160 9.78 9.15 -10.45
CA PRO A 160 9.55 9.45 -11.85
C PRO A 160 8.80 10.78 -11.96
N THR A 161 9.53 11.88 -12.20
CA THR A 161 8.93 13.09 -12.75
C THR A 161 8.68 12.79 -14.23
N ILE A 162 7.50 12.28 -14.54
CA ILE A 162 7.03 12.20 -15.92
C ILE A 162 6.87 13.66 -16.35
N SER A 163 7.77 14.16 -17.20
CA SER A 163 7.56 15.46 -17.83
C SER A 163 6.24 15.40 -18.59
N ILE A 164 5.29 16.23 -18.17
CA ILE A 164 3.94 16.27 -18.74
C ILE A 164 4.02 17.08 -20.04
N GLU A 165 4.72 16.55 -21.03
CA GLU A 165 4.77 17.13 -22.35
C GLU A 165 3.98 16.23 -23.29
N GLY A 166 2.83 16.74 -23.73
CA GLY A 166 2.00 16.10 -24.76
C GLY A 166 0.81 15.30 -24.23
N LEU A 167 -0.12 15.03 -25.16
CA LEU A 167 -1.40 14.36 -24.93
C LEU A 167 -1.23 12.92 -24.41
N SER A 168 -0.16 12.22 -24.82
CA SER A 168 0.12 10.84 -24.42
C SER A 168 0.44 10.70 -22.94
N ALA A 169 1.23 11.61 -22.37
CA ALA A 169 1.55 11.63 -20.94
C ALA A 169 0.29 11.89 -20.09
N LEU A 170 -0.56 12.83 -20.53
CA LEU A 170 -1.84 13.12 -19.87
C LEU A 170 -2.77 11.89 -19.86
N LEU A 171 -2.94 11.21 -21.00
CA LEU A 171 -3.78 10.01 -21.10
C LEU A 171 -3.27 8.88 -20.22
N LEU A 172 -1.94 8.70 -20.13
CA LEU A 172 -1.34 7.70 -19.24
C LEU A 172 -1.64 8.01 -17.76
N ILE A 173 -1.50 9.27 -17.34
CA ILE A 173 -1.83 9.69 -15.96
C ILE A 173 -3.30 9.41 -15.64
N ILE A 174 -4.21 9.80 -16.55
CA ILE A 174 -5.64 9.53 -16.39
C ILE A 174 -5.91 8.02 -16.26
N ALA A 175 -5.27 7.19 -17.08
CA ALA A 175 -5.42 5.74 -17.01
C ALA A 175 -4.91 5.16 -15.68
N VAL A 176 -3.74 5.61 -15.20
CA VAL A 176 -3.17 5.19 -13.91
C VAL A 176 -4.06 5.63 -12.74
N MET A 177 -4.57 6.87 -12.77
CA MET A 177 -5.51 7.36 -11.76
C MET A 177 -6.83 6.58 -11.78
N ALA A 178 -7.38 6.29 -12.96
CA ALA A 178 -8.59 5.49 -13.08
C ALA A 178 -8.39 4.07 -12.51
N ALA A 179 -7.23 3.45 -12.79
CA ALA A 179 -6.87 2.15 -12.22
C ALA A 179 -6.72 2.21 -10.69
N LEU A 180 -6.06 3.25 -10.16
CA LEU A 180 -5.91 3.49 -8.72
C LEU A 180 -7.28 3.61 -8.04
N ILE A 181 -8.15 4.48 -8.56
CA ILE A 181 -9.51 4.70 -8.04
C ILE A 181 -10.31 3.39 -8.10
N TYR A 182 -10.24 2.65 -9.20
CA TYR A 182 -10.93 1.38 -9.35
C TYR A 182 -10.48 0.36 -8.29
N VAL A 183 -9.17 0.17 -8.11
CA VAL A 183 -8.63 -0.75 -7.10
C VAL A 183 -9.06 -0.32 -5.70
N PHE A 184 -8.95 0.98 -5.39
CA PHE A 184 -9.38 1.53 -4.10
C PHE A 184 -10.86 1.28 -3.82
N VAL A 185 -11.74 1.49 -4.80
CA VAL A 185 -13.18 1.20 -4.68
C VAL A 185 -13.42 -0.28 -4.42
N GLN A 186 -12.68 -1.18 -5.07
CA GLN A 186 -12.78 -2.62 -4.82
C GLN A 186 -12.35 -3.00 -3.39
N VAL A 187 -11.28 -2.38 -2.87
CA VAL A 187 -10.84 -2.55 -1.48
C VAL A 187 -11.92 -2.06 -0.51
N CYS A 188 -12.46 -0.85 -0.71
CA CYS A 188 -13.56 -0.32 0.11
C CYS A 188 -14.78 -1.23 0.10
N SER A 189 -15.14 -1.72 -1.09
CA SER A 189 -16.28 -2.60 -1.29
C SER A 189 -16.08 -3.97 -0.63
N LEU A 190 -14.84 -4.48 -0.54
CA LEU A 190 -14.52 -5.69 0.24
C LEU A 190 -14.69 -5.43 1.74
N LEU A 191 -14.06 -4.36 2.23
CA LEU A 191 -14.04 -4.01 3.66
C LEU A 191 -15.43 -3.70 4.20
N ASN A 192 -16.26 -2.96 3.45
CA ASN A 192 -17.65 -2.70 3.84
C ASN A 192 -18.49 -3.99 3.91
N ARG A 193 -18.30 -4.93 2.98
CA ARG A 193 -19.00 -6.22 3.04
C ARG A 193 -18.54 -7.07 4.21
N ALA A 194 -17.23 -7.09 4.49
CA ALA A 194 -16.67 -7.75 5.66
C ALA A 194 -17.21 -7.14 6.96
N GLU A 195 -17.28 -5.81 7.06
CA GLU A 195 -17.88 -5.12 8.21
C GLU A 195 -19.33 -5.56 8.42
N ASN A 196 -20.15 -5.57 7.38
CA ASN A 196 -21.57 -5.93 7.49
C ASN A 196 -21.81 -7.42 7.76
N THR A 197 -20.90 -8.30 7.31
CA THR A 197 -21.07 -9.75 7.45
C THR A 197 -20.60 -10.25 8.81
N PHE A 198 -19.55 -9.62 9.35
CA PHE A 198 -18.94 -10.08 10.59
C PHE A 198 -19.39 -9.29 11.81
N SER A 199 -19.96 -8.09 11.68
CA SER A 199 -20.44 -7.29 12.84
C SER A 199 -21.66 -7.90 13.50
#